data_AF-A0AA39AB17-F1
#
_entry.id   AF-A0AA39AB17-F1
#
_cell.length_a   1.000
_cell.length_b   1.000
_cell.length_c   1.000
_cell.angle_alpha   90.00
_cell.angle_beta   90.00
_cell.angle_gamma   90.00
#
_symmetry.space_group_name_H-M   'P 1'
#
loop_
_entity.id
_entity.type
_entity.pdbx_description
1 polymer ?
#
loop_
_entity_poly.entity_id
_entity_poly.type
_entity_poly.pdbx_seq_one_letter_code
_entity_poly.pdbx_strand_id
1 'polypeptide(L)'
;MVGRNMLECQLRRLGVFGGDETISSHPNFDENFKIMWANHGDDISIQYSGTPALKGDFVRCGQRTVQGILKDGWNALMRYYLNNFHDGTKQDAIDLLQGHYIVSVNRDMTPPSQKGGLEAIASIRLALSLVFTGFFFATMSLRQVGTDVRHLFVALMWAALSLVIATFVRANGRIFCNRPRLHQPRH
;
A
#
# COMPACT_ATOMS: atom_id res chain seq x y z
N MET A 1 -1.56 -25.23 -10.09
CA MET A 1 -1.56 -26.66 -10.46
C MET A 1 -2.70 -27.02 -11.41
N VAL A 2 -3.95 -26.65 -11.13
CA VAL A 2 -5.10 -26.99 -12.02
C VAL A 2 -4.92 -26.48 -13.46
N GLY A 3 -4.62 -25.19 -13.66
CA GLY A 3 -4.45 -24.62 -15.00
C GLY A 3 -3.32 -25.25 -15.80
N ARG A 4 -2.22 -25.66 -15.13
CA ARG A 4 -1.10 -26.37 -15.76
C ARG A 4 -1.53 -27.76 -16.22
N ASN A 5 -2.13 -28.54 -15.32
CA ASN A 5 -2.57 -29.90 -15.61
C ASN A 5 -3.62 -29.92 -16.74
N MET A 6 -4.54 -28.94 -16.74
CA MET A 6 -5.53 -28.81 -17.80
C MET A 6 -4.88 -28.50 -19.16
N LEU A 7 -3.91 -27.58 -19.19
CA LEU A 7 -3.18 -27.25 -20.42
C LEU A 7 -2.38 -28.44 -20.94
N GLU A 8 -1.71 -29.19 -20.06
CA GLU A 8 -1.01 -30.43 -20.44
C GLU A 8 -1.96 -31.47 -21.04
N CYS A 9 -3.13 -31.69 -20.43
CA CYS A 9 -4.17 -32.56 -21.00
C CYS A 9 -4.64 -32.09 -22.39
N GLN A 10 -4.82 -30.77 -22.58
CA GLN A 10 -5.22 -30.21 -23.87
C GLN A 10 -4.14 -30.42 -24.94
N LEU A 11 -2.87 -30.16 -24.61
CA LEU A 11 -1.74 -30.33 -25.53
C LEU A 11 -1.52 -31.79 -25.93
N ARG A 12 -1.71 -32.74 -25.00
CA ARG A 12 -1.69 -34.18 -25.31
C ARG A 12 -2.83 -34.58 -26.23
N ARG A 13 -4.05 -34.09 -26.00
CA ARG A 13 -5.21 -34.37 -26.86
C ARG A 13 -5.03 -33.82 -28.28
N LEU A 14 -4.29 -32.73 -28.44
CA LEU A 14 -3.95 -32.14 -29.73
C LEU A 14 -2.77 -32.85 -30.43
N GLY A 15 -2.13 -33.83 -29.78
CA GLY A 15 -0.95 -34.51 -30.31
C GLY A 15 0.32 -33.67 -30.31
N VAL A 16 0.32 -32.52 -29.61
CA VAL A 16 1.51 -31.66 -29.47
C VAL A 16 2.49 -32.23 -28.45
N PHE A 17 1.96 -32.79 -27.36
CA PHE A 17 2.75 -33.46 -26.32
C PHE A 17 2.60 -34.98 -26.41
N GLY A 18 3.71 -35.69 -26.21
CA GLY A 18 3.71 -37.15 -25.97
C GLY A 18 3.00 -37.54 -24.66
N GLY A 19 2.75 -38.84 -24.47
CA GLY A 19 2.01 -39.36 -23.31
C GLY A 19 2.58 -38.91 -21.95
N ASP A 20 3.90 -38.97 -21.80
CA ASP A 20 4.61 -38.59 -20.56
C ASP A 20 5.21 -37.18 -20.61
N GLU A 21 4.99 -36.44 -21.70
CA GLU A 21 5.55 -35.10 -21.86
C GLU A 21 4.76 -34.08 -21.04
N THR A 22 5.48 -33.16 -20.39
CA THR A 22 4.91 -32.15 -19.49
C THR A 22 5.47 -30.78 -19.84
N ILE A 23 4.83 -29.73 -19.33
CA ILE A 23 5.34 -28.36 -19.56
C ILE A 23 6.76 -28.21 -19.01
N SER A 24 7.09 -28.95 -17.94
CA SER A 24 8.42 -28.94 -17.31
C SER A 24 9.52 -29.48 -18.23
N SER A 25 9.17 -30.32 -19.20
CA SER A 25 10.10 -30.86 -20.20
C SER A 25 10.58 -29.80 -21.19
N HIS A 26 9.87 -28.65 -21.29
CA HIS A 26 10.19 -27.55 -22.21
C HIS A 26 10.50 -26.26 -21.43
N PRO A 27 11.78 -25.98 -21.14
CA PRO A 27 12.17 -24.87 -20.25
C PRO A 27 11.62 -23.50 -20.68
N ASN A 28 11.72 -23.15 -21.97
CA ASN A 28 11.22 -21.88 -22.50
C ASN A 28 9.70 -21.75 -22.35
N PHE A 29 8.97 -22.85 -22.55
CA PHE A 29 7.51 -22.85 -22.42
C PHE A 29 7.08 -22.77 -20.95
N ASP A 30 7.78 -23.49 -20.07
CA ASP A 30 7.55 -23.45 -18.63
C ASP A 30 7.79 -22.05 -18.05
N GLU A 31 8.87 -21.38 -18.46
CA GLU A 31 9.17 -20.02 -18.03
C GLU A 31 8.10 -19.04 -18.52
N ASN A 32 7.72 -19.09 -19.80
CA ASN A 32 6.66 -18.24 -20.34
C ASN A 32 5.32 -18.46 -19.63
N PHE A 33 4.97 -19.72 -19.33
CA PHE A 33 3.76 -20.06 -18.58
C PHE A 33 3.79 -19.47 -17.16
N LYS A 34 4.92 -19.60 -16.45
CA LYS A 34 5.12 -19.01 -15.12
C LYS A 34 5.01 -17.49 -15.14
N ILE A 35 5.65 -16.82 -16.11
CA ILE A 35 5.59 -15.37 -16.28
C ILE A 35 4.16 -14.91 -16.56
N MET A 36 3.46 -15.57 -17.47
CA MET A 36 2.06 -15.26 -17.81
C MET A 36 1.17 -15.30 -16.56
N TRP A 37 1.26 -16.37 -15.77
CA TRP A 37 0.47 -16.50 -14.53
C TRP A 37 0.86 -15.47 -13.47
N ALA A 38 2.15 -15.16 -13.35
CA ALA A 38 2.62 -14.15 -12.42
C ALA A 38 2.13 -12.74 -12.80
N ASN A 39 2.13 -12.40 -14.10
CA ASN A 39 1.62 -11.14 -14.60
C ASN A 39 0.11 -11.03 -14.42
N HIS A 40 -0.63 -12.11 -14.69
CA HIS A 40 -2.07 -12.15 -14.45
C HIS A 40 -2.41 -11.91 -12.96
N GLY A 41 -1.64 -12.51 -12.05
CA GLY A 41 -1.79 -12.24 -10.61
C GLY A 41 -1.47 -10.80 -10.23
N ASP A 42 -0.46 -10.19 -10.87
CA ASP A 42 -0.15 -8.77 -10.68
C ASP A 42 -1.30 -7.86 -11.15
N ASP A 43 -1.90 -8.14 -12.30
CA ASP A 43 -3.01 -7.35 -12.85
C ASP A 43 -4.24 -7.39 -11.94
N ILE A 44 -4.61 -8.58 -11.43
CA ILE A 44 -5.69 -8.72 -10.45
C ILE A 44 -5.37 -7.90 -9.20
N SER A 45 -4.13 -8.02 -8.70
CA SER A 45 -3.68 -7.29 -7.52
C SER A 45 -3.79 -5.77 -7.68
N ILE A 46 -3.42 -5.26 -8.86
CA ILE A 46 -3.51 -3.83 -9.17
C ILE A 46 -4.96 -3.34 -9.11
N GLN A 47 -5.92 -4.13 -9.59
CA GLN A 47 -7.33 -3.71 -9.62
C GLN A 47 -7.89 -3.41 -8.23
N TYR A 48 -7.65 -4.28 -7.25
CA TYR A 48 -8.20 -4.09 -5.90
C TYR A 48 -7.27 -3.26 -5.00
N SER A 49 -5.95 -3.45 -5.06
CA SER A 49 -5.02 -2.79 -4.13
C SER A 49 -4.15 -1.69 -4.73
N GLY A 50 -4.22 -1.47 -6.04
CA GLY A 50 -3.40 -0.49 -6.76
C GLY A 50 -1.91 -0.83 -6.86
N THR A 51 -1.50 -2.05 -6.51
CA THR A 51 -0.10 -2.51 -6.57
C THR A 51 -0.01 -3.93 -7.13
N PRO A 52 1.11 -4.32 -7.76
CA PRO A 52 1.38 -5.71 -8.14
C PRO A 52 1.30 -6.68 -6.96
N ALA A 53 1.21 -7.97 -7.25
CA ALA A 53 1.15 -9.01 -6.23
C ALA A 53 2.48 -9.09 -5.47
N LEU A 54 2.38 -9.37 -4.17
CA LEU A 54 3.54 -9.69 -3.35
C LEU A 54 3.96 -11.12 -3.64
N LYS A 55 5.25 -11.43 -3.43
CA LYS A 55 5.81 -12.79 -3.58
C LYS A 55 5.65 -13.38 -4.99
N GLY A 56 5.53 -12.52 -6.01
CA GLY A 56 5.44 -12.96 -7.40
C GLY A 56 6.71 -13.65 -7.92
N ASP A 57 7.83 -13.54 -7.21
CA ASP A 57 9.09 -14.22 -7.51
C ASP A 57 9.01 -15.74 -7.29
N PHE A 58 8.19 -16.23 -6.36
CA PHE A 58 7.93 -17.67 -6.22
C PHE A 58 7.27 -18.25 -7.47
N VAL A 59 6.40 -17.50 -8.13
CA VAL A 59 5.74 -17.96 -9.36
C VAL A 59 6.71 -17.89 -10.54
N ARG A 60 7.47 -16.80 -10.66
CA ARG A 60 8.40 -16.56 -11.78
C ARG A 60 9.65 -17.44 -11.73
N CYS A 61 10.33 -17.45 -10.60
CA CYS A 61 11.64 -18.07 -10.44
C CYS A 61 11.61 -19.37 -9.64
N GLY A 62 10.46 -19.72 -9.02
CA GLY A 62 10.35 -20.88 -8.13
C GLY A 62 10.99 -20.72 -6.76
N GLN A 63 11.72 -19.62 -6.53
CA GLN A 63 12.45 -19.33 -5.29
C GLN A 63 12.38 -17.85 -4.93
N ARG A 64 12.68 -17.54 -3.67
CA ARG A 64 12.74 -16.18 -3.17
C ARG A 64 14.01 -15.48 -3.63
N THR A 65 13.87 -14.26 -4.17
CA THR A 65 15.01 -13.44 -4.59
C THR A 65 15.17 -12.20 -3.69
N VAL A 66 16.40 -11.73 -3.48
CA VAL A 66 16.66 -10.51 -2.69
C VAL A 66 15.98 -9.29 -3.31
N GLN A 67 16.04 -9.18 -4.64
CA GLN A 67 15.32 -8.14 -5.39
C GLN A 67 13.80 -8.26 -5.21
N GLY A 68 13.26 -9.49 -5.19
CA GLY A 68 11.86 -9.75 -4.90
C GLY A 68 11.45 -9.30 -3.50
N ILE A 69 12.30 -9.51 -2.49
CA ILE A 69 12.08 -9.02 -1.12
C ILE A 69 12.00 -7.49 -1.08
N LEU A 70 12.94 -6.80 -1.73
CA LEU A 70 12.94 -5.33 -1.78
C LEU A 70 11.71 -4.80 -2.52
N LYS A 71 11.37 -5.40 -3.67
CA LYS A 71 10.16 -5.05 -4.45
C LYS A 71 8.89 -5.26 -3.63
N ASP A 72 8.81 -6.34 -2.87
CA ASP A 72 7.68 -6.61 -1.99
C ASP A 72 7.57 -5.57 -0.87
N GLY A 73 8.70 -5.15 -0.30
CA GLY A 73 8.73 -4.06 0.68
C GLY A 73 8.16 -2.77 0.10
N TRP A 74 8.60 -2.38 -1.09
CA TRP A 74 8.06 -1.20 -1.79
C TRP A 74 6.57 -1.33 -2.10
N ASN A 75 6.14 -2.47 -2.64
CA ASN A 75 4.73 -2.73 -2.95
C ASN A 75 3.87 -2.70 -1.68
N ALA A 76 4.36 -3.23 -0.55
CA ALA A 76 3.64 -3.19 0.72
C ALA A 76 3.49 -1.76 1.25
N LEU A 77 4.53 -0.93 1.17
CA LEU A 77 4.47 0.48 1.54
C LEU A 77 3.51 1.26 0.64
N MET A 78 3.57 1.05 -0.66
CA MET A 78 2.68 1.69 -1.62
C MET A 78 1.22 1.25 -1.41
N ARG A 79 0.98 -0.03 -1.18
CA ARG A 79 -0.35 -0.57 -0.85
C ARG A 79 -0.89 0.05 0.44
N TYR A 80 -0.06 0.17 1.48
CA TYR A 80 -0.44 0.87 2.72
C TYR A 80 -0.83 2.32 2.45
N TYR A 81 -0.04 3.04 1.63
CA TYR A 81 -0.34 4.41 1.27
C TYR A 81 -1.66 4.54 0.48
N LEU A 82 -1.82 3.76 -0.60
CA LEU A 82 -3.02 3.80 -1.43
C LEU A 82 -4.29 3.47 -0.63
N ASN A 83 -4.23 2.42 0.19
CA ASN A 83 -5.35 1.97 1.01
C ASN A 83 -5.77 3.00 2.08
N ASN A 84 -4.82 3.76 2.64
CA ASN A 84 -5.14 4.73 3.69
C ASN A 84 -5.44 6.14 3.16
N PHE A 85 -4.84 6.56 2.03
CA PHE A 85 -4.90 7.97 1.59
C PHE A 85 -5.60 8.19 0.24
N HIS A 86 -5.77 7.16 -0.60
CA HIS A 86 -6.45 7.30 -1.89
C HIS A 86 -7.75 6.50 -1.99
N ASP A 87 -7.91 5.47 -1.16
CA ASP A 87 -9.04 4.54 -1.26
C ASP A 87 -10.40 5.20 -1.05
N GLY A 88 -10.52 6.15 -0.11
CA GLY A 88 -11.77 6.89 0.10
C GLY A 88 -12.28 7.60 -1.16
N THR A 89 -11.38 8.28 -1.89
CA THR A 89 -11.74 8.94 -3.16
C THR A 89 -12.05 7.92 -4.26
N LYS A 90 -11.35 6.79 -4.29
CA LYS A 90 -11.63 5.69 -5.24
C LYS A 90 -13.03 5.13 -5.01
N GLN A 91 -13.39 4.90 -3.75
CA GLN A 91 -14.72 4.42 -3.37
C GLN A 91 -15.80 5.45 -3.71
N ASP A 92 -15.57 6.74 -3.41
CA ASP A 92 -16.50 7.82 -3.80
C ASP A 92 -16.74 7.82 -5.32
N ALA A 93 -15.69 7.64 -6.14
CA ALA A 93 -15.85 7.57 -7.59
C ALA A 93 -16.67 6.35 -8.04
N ILE A 94 -16.49 5.20 -7.41
CA ILE A 94 -17.26 3.98 -7.67
C ILE A 94 -18.73 4.19 -7.27
N ASP A 95 -18.98 4.71 -6.08
CA ASP A 95 -20.32 4.98 -5.56
C ASP A 95 -21.07 5.97 -6.46
N LEU A 96 -20.39 7.01 -6.94
CA LEU A 96 -20.96 7.97 -7.89
C LEU A 96 -21.37 7.31 -9.22
N LEU A 97 -20.50 6.46 -9.79
CA LEU A 97 -20.77 5.75 -11.04
C LEU A 97 -21.89 4.71 -10.90
N GLN A 98 -21.99 4.07 -9.73
CA GLN A 98 -23.04 3.08 -9.43
C GLN A 98 -24.37 3.72 -9.00
N GLY A 99 -24.40 5.05 -8.80
CA GLY A 99 -25.58 5.75 -8.30
C GLY A 99 -25.83 5.56 -6.80
N HIS A 100 -24.87 5.02 -6.05
CA HIS A 100 -24.93 4.82 -4.60
C HIS A 100 -24.54 6.08 -3.82
N TYR A 101 -25.18 7.22 -4.10
CA TYR A 101 -24.90 8.48 -3.42
C TYR A 101 -26.18 9.10 -2.87
N ILE A 102 -26.10 9.66 -1.66
CA ILE A 102 -27.21 10.41 -1.08
C ILE A 102 -27.16 11.81 -1.66
N VAL A 103 -28.05 12.10 -2.63
CA VAL A 103 -28.30 13.48 -3.04
C VAL A 103 -29.04 14.16 -1.90
N SER A 104 -28.32 14.87 -1.03
CA SER A 104 -28.96 15.89 -0.22
C SER A 104 -29.39 17.00 -1.19
N VAL A 105 -30.60 16.90 -1.73
CA VAL A 105 -31.26 17.98 -2.46
C VAL A 105 -31.64 19.05 -1.43
N ASN A 106 -30.66 19.76 -0.87
CA ASN A 106 -30.90 21.03 -0.21
C ASN A 106 -30.14 22.08 -1.01
N ARG A 107 -30.90 22.91 -1.74
CA ARG A 107 -30.43 23.94 -2.66
C ARG A 107 -29.81 25.16 -1.99
N ASP A 108 -29.60 25.10 -0.67
CA ASP A 108 -28.89 26.10 0.10
C ASP A 108 -27.55 25.51 0.54
N MET A 109 -26.59 25.48 -0.41
CA MET A 109 -25.24 24.98 -0.14
C MET A 109 -24.47 25.99 0.74
N THR A 110 -24.78 26.05 2.03
CA THR A 110 -23.70 26.22 3.01
C THR A 110 -22.76 25.02 2.83
N PRO A 111 -21.45 25.22 2.60
CA PRO A 111 -20.52 24.11 2.46
C PRO A 111 -20.69 23.18 3.67
N PRO A 112 -20.65 21.84 3.48
CA PRO A 112 -20.89 20.91 4.57
C PRO A 112 -19.95 21.31 5.70
N SER A 113 -20.57 21.72 6.81
CA SER A 113 -19.94 22.17 8.04
C SER A 113 -18.60 21.48 8.19
N GLN A 114 -17.55 22.26 7.95
CA GLN A 114 -16.13 21.96 8.09
C GLN A 114 -15.93 21.29 9.46
N LYS A 115 -16.10 19.96 9.51
CA LYS A 115 -15.99 19.19 10.74
C LYS A 115 -14.51 19.13 11.10
N GLY A 116 -14.08 20.16 11.84
CA GLY A 116 -12.84 20.19 12.59
C GLY A 116 -11.70 20.90 11.87
N GLY A 117 -11.31 22.07 12.36
CA GLY A 117 -10.04 22.73 11.99
C GLY A 117 -8.82 21.81 12.14
N LEU A 118 -8.93 20.75 12.95
CA LEU A 118 -7.93 19.67 13.01
C LEU A 118 -7.83 18.87 11.71
N GLU A 119 -8.91 18.52 11.00
CA GLU A 119 -8.82 17.78 9.73
C GLU A 119 -8.19 18.63 8.61
N ALA A 120 -8.40 19.95 8.64
CA ALA A 120 -7.77 20.88 7.71
C ALA A 120 -6.25 21.02 7.93
N ILE A 121 -5.77 20.79 9.15
CA ILE A 121 -4.36 20.91 9.55
C ILE A 121 -3.67 19.52 9.60
N ALA A 122 -4.42 18.46 9.88
CA ALA A 122 -3.96 17.09 10.05
C ALA A 122 -3.62 16.44 8.70
N SER A 123 -2.48 16.81 8.15
CA SER A 123 -1.89 16.10 7.02
C SER A 123 -0.78 15.15 7.49
N ILE A 124 -0.84 13.89 7.03
CA ILE A 124 0.20 12.89 7.30
C ILE A 124 1.59 13.41 6.86
N ARG A 125 1.64 14.20 5.78
CA ARG A 125 2.87 14.84 5.26
C ARG A 125 3.47 15.81 6.25
N LEU A 126 2.66 16.67 6.88
CA LEU A 126 3.10 17.59 7.92
C LEU A 126 3.59 16.81 9.15
N ALA A 127 2.82 15.82 9.61
CA ALA A 127 3.19 15.01 10.76
C ALA A 127 4.52 14.26 10.55
N LEU A 128 4.72 13.65 9.38
CA LEU A 128 5.98 13.01 9.01
C LEU A 128 7.13 14.01 8.97
N SER A 129 6.94 15.17 8.33
CA SER A 129 7.95 16.23 8.28
C SER A 129 8.40 16.65 9.68
N LEU A 130 7.45 16.88 10.60
CA LEU A 130 7.76 17.27 11.98
C LEU A 130 8.54 16.19 12.74
N VAL A 131 8.16 14.92 12.58
CA VAL A 131 8.89 13.80 13.20
C VAL A 131 10.30 13.67 12.63
N PHE A 132 10.48 13.81 11.31
CA PHE A 132 11.80 13.77 10.69
C PHE A 132 12.68 14.94 11.13
N THR A 133 12.13 16.15 11.20
CA THR A 133 12.85 17.33 11.70
C THR A 133 13.26 17.15 13.16
N GLY A 134 12.37 16.66 14.01
CA GLY A 134 12.68 16.38 15.42
C GLY A 134 13.75 15.30 15.57
N PHE A 135 13.68 14.22 14.79
CA PHE A 135 14.71 13.18 14.76
C PHE A 135 16.07 13.72 14.26
N PHE A 136 16.07 14.53 13.20
CA PHE A 136 17.28 15.15 12.67
C PHE A 136 17.96 16.04 13.72
N PHE A 137 17.20 16.92 14.39
CA PHE A 137 17.75 17.76 15.47
C PHE A 137 18.21 16.94 16.68
N ALA A 138 17.48 15.89 17.05
CA ALA A 138 17.90 14.99 18.13
C ALA A 138 19.24 14.31 17.83
N THR A 139 19.42 13.78 16.61
CA THR A 139 20.68 13.13 16.20
C THR A 139 21.83 14.13 16.09
N MET A 140 21.60 15.33 15.54
CA MET A 140 22.61 16.39 15.48
C MET A 140 23.06 16.84 16.88
N SER A 141 22.11 17.02 17.80
CA SER A 141 22.39 17.39 19.20
C SER A 141 23.12 16.27 19.94
N LEU A 142 22.77 14.99 19.69
CA LEU A 142 23.45 13.85 20.29
C LEU A 142 24.93 13.76 19.90
N ARG A 143 25.27 14.16 18.66
CA ARG A 143 26.66 14.22 18.19
C ARG A 143 27.50 15.28 18.92
N GLN A 144 26.87 16.27 19.55
CA GLN A 144 27.55 17.37 20.26
C GLN A 144 27.62 17.17 21.79
N VAL A 145 27.15 16.02 22.30
CA VAL A 145 27.13 15.73 23.74
C VAL A 145 28.52 15.67 24.38
N GLY A 146 29.55 15.29 23.61
CA GLY A 146 30.93 15.25 24.12
C GLY A 146 31.48 16.62 24.52
N THR A 147 30.84 17.72 24.11
CA THR A 147 31.28 19.10 24.36
C THR A 147 30.55 19.72 25.56
N ASP A 148 29.24 19.50 25.69
CA ASP A 148 28.41 20.01 26.79
C ASP A 148 27.18 19.10 27.01
N VAL A 149 26.89 18.81 28.28
CA VAL A 149 25.71 18.04 28.73
C VAL A 149 24.38 18.71 28.36
N ARG A 150 24.37 20.02 28.11
CA ARG A 150 23.17 20.74 27.62
C ARG A 150 22.65 20.17 26.31
N HIS A 151 23.53 19.69 25.44
CA HIS A 151 23.14 19.06 24.17
C HIS A 151 22.43 17.72 24.38
N LEU A 152 22.66 17.03 25.51
CA LEU A 152 21.93 15.83 25.87
C LEU A 152 20.46 16.16 26.20
N PHE A 153 20.23 17.21 26.98
CA PHE A 153 18.88 17.69 27.30
C PHE A 153 18.11 18.11 26.04
N VAL A 154 18.74 18.85 25.13
CA VAL A 154 18.11 19.27 23.86
C VAL A 154 17.81 18.06 22.98
N ALA A 155 18.70 17.07 22.92
CA ALA A 155 18.46 15.83 22.17
C ALA A 155 17.25 15.05 22.72
N LEU A 156 17.16 14.90 24.04
CA LEU A 156 16.04 14.23 24.71
C LEU A 156 14.72 14.98 24.49
N MET A 157 14.73 16.31 24.52
CA MET A 157 13.55 17.12 24.25
C MET A 157 13.03 16.91 22.83
N TRP A 158 13.89 16.96 21.81
CA TRP A 158 13.49 16.72 20.42
C TRP A 158 13.04 15.28 20.17
N ALA A 159 13.66 14.30 20.81
CA ALA A 159 13.24 12.91 20.77
C ALA A 159 11.86 12.71 21.42
N ALA A 160 11.62 13.31 22.58
CA ALA A 160 10.34 13.26 23.29
C ALA A 160 9.22 13.93 22.47
N LEU A 161 9.48 15.10 21.88
CA LEU A 161 8.52 15.79 21.01
C LEU A 161 8.15 14.92 19.80
N SER A 162 9.14 14.30 19.15
CA SER A 162 8.92 13.40 18.02
C SER A 162 8.08 12.18 18.43
N LEU A 163 8.34 11.62 19.62
CA LEU A 163 7.59 10.50 20.17
C LEU A 163 6.13 10.88 20.47
N VAL A 164 5.89 12.05 21.06
CA VAL A 164 4.54 12.57 21.34
C VAL A 164 3.75 12.76 20.06
N ILE A 165 4.36 13.33 19.02
CA ILE A 165 3.70 13.48 17.71
C ILE A 165 3.37 12.10 17.12
N ALA A 166 4.31 11.15 17.17
CA ALA A 166 4.09 9.80 16.65
C ALA A 166 2.97 9.05 17.41
N THR A 167 2.91 9.14 18.74
CA THR A 167 1.84 8.50 19.52
C THR A 167 0.49 9.17 19.29
N PHE A 168 0.47 10.50 19.13
CA PHE A 168 -0.75 11.24 18.76
C PHE A 168 -1.27 10.83 17.39
N VAL A 169 -0.41 10.75 16.36
CA VAL A 169 -0.78 10.30 15.02
C VAL A 169 -1.28 8.86 15.05
N ARG A 170 -0.63 7.98 15.84
CA ARG A 170 -1.08 6.59 16.00
C ARG A 170 -2.45 6.48 16.66
N ALA A 171 -2.69 7.25 17.72
CA ALA A 171 -3.98 7.27 18.42
C ALA A 171 -5.11 7.84 17.53
N ASN A 172 -4.79 8.85 16.72
CA ASN A 172 -5.75 9.58 15.88
C ASN A 172 -5.64 9.21 14.39
N GLY A 173 -5.06 8.05 14.05
CA GLY A 173 -4.72 7.70 12.67
C GLY A 173 -5.90 7.76 11.70
N ARG A 174 -7.11 7.52 12.22
CA ARG A 174 -8.37 7.61 11.48
C ARG A 174 -8.64 8.99 10.87
N ILE A 175 -8.19 10.07 11.51
CA ILE A 175 -8.36 11.46 11.05
C ILE A 175 -7.43 11.76 9.85
N PHE A 176 -6.27 11.10 9.79
CA PHE A 176 -5.28 11.32 8.73
C PHE A 176 -5.59 10.51 7.46
N CYS A 177 -6.49 9.52 7.55
CA CYS A 177 -6.83 8.64 6.43
C CYS A 177 -7.97 9.22 5.60
N ASN A 178 -7.89 9.03 4.29
CA ASN A 178 -8.95 9.38 3.36
C ASN A 178 -10.11 8.40 3.51
N ARG A 179 -11.33 8.92 3.70
CA ARG A 179 -12.54 8.12 3.90
C ARG A 179 -13.58 8.44 2.82
N PRO A 180 -14.39 7.45 2.40
CA PRO A 180 -15.51 7.71 1.53
C PRO A 180 -16.50 8.66 2.22
N ARG A 181 -17.01 9.61 1.45
CA ARG A 181 -17.91 10.67 1.89
C ARG A 181 -19.31 10.52 1.31
N LEU A 182 -19.45 9.88 0.15
CA LEU A 182 -20.73 9.80 -0.58
C LEU A 182 -21.67 8.73 -0.04
N HIS A 183 -21.13 7.60 0.41
CA HIS A 183 -21.88 6.52 1.03
C HIS A 183 -21.24 6.14 2.37
N GLN A 184 -21.85 6.59 3.48
CA GLN A 184 -21.39 6.20 4.80
C GLN A 184 -22.02 4.83 5.15
N PRO A 185 -21.22 3.77 5.38
CA PRO A 185 -21.76 2.52 5.88
C PRO A 185 -22.45 2.76 7.22
N ARG A 186 -23.61 2.13 7.42
CA ARG A 186 -24.49 2.37 8.56
C ARG A 186 -23.97 1.87 9.91
N HIS A 187 -22.71 1.43 9.99
CA HIS A 187 -22.09 0.86 11.19
C HIS A 187 -20.61 1.21 11.31
#